data_AF-A0A8H6K5H1-F1
#
_entry.id   AF-A0A8H6K5H1-F1
#
_cell.length_a   1.000
_cell.length_b   1.000
_cell.length_c   1.000
_cell.angle_alpha   90.00
_cell.angle_beta   90.00
_cell.angle_gamma   90.00
#
_symmetry.space_group_name_H-M   'P 1'
#
loop_
_entity.id
_entity.type
_entity.pdbx_description
1 polymer ?
#
loop_
_entity_poly.entity_id
_entity_poly.type
_entity_poly.pdbx_seq_one_letter_code
_entity_poly.pdbx_strand_id
1 'polypeptide(L)'
;MYSRDHTLSPLPSVLRHGLGAVTVLASISLVASLTLLVYLFGRLAVWYSRSRPQDPERTTGPAADAVAGLPRELGEQYFGPGHSSEDARERCRRHHRRAPNQALVLVLNVLLADVLQACAFFLNVVWLAEDRITDESPACFAQGWLISTGDLASAIFIATIAVHTYVSLVRGYTLSCRVFYGIISFLWLFVLLLSVLGVIISKNGAEYGGFYVRDVSWCWINYEYEAMRVYLHYIWMTILIVVGTVAYVLTFIHFYRADKAAREPHPPAKSADEGSNSSVLSPTSMATPS
;
A
#
# COMPACT_ATOMS: atom_id res chain seq x y z
N MET A 1 -45.31 -12.31 2.02
CA MET A 1 -44.47 -12.24 0.81
C MET A 1 -44.66 -10.84 0.21
N TYR A 2 -43.75 -9.92 0.48
CA TYR A 2 -43.75 -8.60 -0.15
C TYR A 2 -43.18 -8.81 -1.55
N SER A 3 -43.93 -8.48 -2.61
CA SER A 3 -43.44 -8.64 -3.98
C SER A 3 -42.42 -7.53 -4.22
N ARG A 4 -41.14 -7.89 -4.28
CA ARG A 4 -40.07 -6.93 -4.59
C ARG A 4 -40.15 -6.56 -6.07
N ASP A 5 -40.20 -5.26 -6.38
CA ASP A 5 -40.14 -4.82 -7.77
C ASP A 5 -38.73 -5.04 -8.35
N HIS A 6 -38.61 -6.03 -9.23
CA HIS A 6 -37.35 -6.41 -9.89
C HIS A 6 -36.83 -5.36 -10.87
N THR A 7 -37.65 -4.38 -11.22
CA THR A 7 -37.32 -3.30 -12.14
C THR A 7 -37.89 -1.98 -11.63
N LEU A 8 -37.08 -0.94 -11.66
CA LEU A 8 -37.50 0.45 -11.44
C LEU A 8 -37.59 1.15 -12.79
N SER A 9 -38.81 1.42 -13.25
CA SER A 9 -39.07 2.09 -14.52
C SER A 9 -40.40 2.88 -14.48
N PRO A 10 -40.46 4.11 -15.01
CA PRO A 10 -39.33 4.92 -15.47
C PRO A 10 -38.48 5.40 -14.30
N LEU A 11 -37.28 5.92 -14.60
CA LEU A 11 -36.37 6.42 -13.58
C LEU A 11 -36.92 7.72 -12.96
N PRO A 12 -37.16 7.79 -11.63
CA PRO A 12 -37.57 9.02 -10.98
C PRO A 12 -36.55 10.14 -11.23
N SER A 13 -37.03 11.37 -11.45
CA SER A 13 -36.17 12.51 -11.83
C SER A 13 -35.03 12.74 -10.85
N VAL A 14 -35.29 12.63 -9.53
CA VAL A 14 -34.27 12.75 -8.48
C VAL A 14 -33.16 11.71 -8.65
N LEU A 15 -33.55 10.46 -8.91
CA LEU A 15 -32.62 9.35 -9.11
C LEU A 15 -31.80 9.54 -10.38
N ARG A 16 -32.43 10.02 -11.46
CA ARG A 16 -31.77 10.30 -12.73
C ARG A 16 -30.69 11.38 -12.60
N HIS A 17 -30.97 12.48 -11.91
CA HIS A 17 -29.95 13.53 -11.67
C HIS A 17 -28.84 13.03 -10.75
N GLY A 18 -29.17 12.29 -9.69
CA GLY A 18 -28.20 11.70 -8.78
C GLY A 18 -27.27 10.70 -9.48
N LEU A 19 -27.82 9.77 -10.26
CA LEU A 19 -27.08 8.83 -11.08
C LEU A 19 -26.22 9.54 -12.12
N GLY A 20 -26.72 10.61 -12.73
CA GLY A 20 -25.95 11.47 -13.64
C GLY A 20 -24.70 12.02 -12.97
N ALA A 21 -24.86 12.63 -11.79
CA ALA A 21 -23.73 13.17 -11.01
C ALA A 21 -22.73 12.08 -10.61
N VAL A 22 -23.21 10.94 -10.09
CA VAL A 22 -22.36 9.80 -9.71
C VAL A 22 -21.59 9.26 -10.92
N THR A 23 -22.22 9.16 -12.08
CA THR A 23 -21.58 8.65 -13.32
C THR A 23 -20.48 9.60 -13.79
N VAL A 24 -20.70 10.92 -13.74
CA VAL A 24 -19.67 11.91 -14.10
C VAL A 24 -18.48 11.85 -13.15
N LEU A 25 -18.73 11.82 -11.84
CA LEU A 25 -17.67 11.70 -10.83
C LEU A 25 -16.91 10.38 -10.97
N ALA A 26 -17.62 9.27 -11.20
CA ALA A 26 -17.01 7.97 -11.45
C ALA A 26 -16.15 7.98 -12.72
N SER A 27 -16.58 8.67 -13.78
CA SER A 27 -15.81 8.81 -15.02
C SER A 27 -14.51 9.59 -14.80
N ILE A 28 -14.56 10.72 -14.08
CA ILE A 28 -13.38 11.51 -13.72
C ILE A 28 -12.42 10.68 -12.86
N SER A 29 -12.97 10.02 -11.83
CA SER A 29 -12.19 9.14 -10.94
C SER A 29 -11.54 7.99 -11.71
N LEU A 30 -12.29 7.34 -12.60
CA LEU A 30 -11.79 6.23 -13.40
C LEU A 30 -10.64 6.68 -14.31
N VAL A 31 -10.78 7.80 -15.01
CA VAL A 31 -9.71 8.35 -15.87
C VAL A 31 -8.49 8.73 -15.03
N ALA A 32 -8.68 9.40 -13.89
CA ALA A 32 -7.58 9.81 -13.02
C ALA A 32 -6.83 8.59 -12.44
N SER A 33 -7.55 7.63 -11.85
CA SER A 33 -6.98 6.43 -11.25
C SER A 33 -6.33 5.52 -12.27
N LEU A 34 -6.94 5.34 -13.45
CA LEU A 34 -6.36 4.54 -14.53
C LEU A 34 -5.08 5.20 -15.09
N THR A 35 -5.11 6.51 -15.33
CA THR A 35 -3.93 7.26 -15.80
C THR A 35 -2.78 7.13 -14.80
N LEU A 36 -3.07 7.31 -13.51
CA LEU A 36 -2.07 7.19 -12.46
C LEU A 36 -1.54 5.76 -12.33
N LEU A 37 -2.42 4.75 -12.40
CA LEU A 37 -2.06 3.34 -12.37
C LEU A 37 -1.12 2.98 -13.52
N VAL A 38 -1.48 3.35 -14.76
CA VAL A 38 -0.67 3.10 -15.96
C VAL A 38 0.67 3.84 -15.87
N TYR A 39 0.67 5.09 -15.44
CA TYR A 39 1.90 5.88 -15.28
C TYR A 39 2.85 5.25 -14.25
N LEU A 40 2.36 4.93 -13.05
CA LEU A 40 3.17 4.36 -11.98
C LEU A 40 3.63 2.93 -12.31
N PHE A 41 2.76 2.12 -12.90
CA PHE A 41 3.11 0.78 -13.35
C PHE A 41 4.16 0.81 -14.46
N GLY A 42 4.00 1.69 -15.46
CA GLY A 42 4.96 1.89 -16.53
C GLY A 42 6.31 2.34 -15.99
N ARG A 43 6.32 3.31 -15.07
CA ARG A 43 7.55 3.76 -14.40
C ARG A 43 8.21 2.64 -13.57
N LEU A 44 7.43 1.82 -12.88
CA LEU A 44 7.92 0.66 -12.13
C LEU A 44 8.51 -0.40 -13.06
N ALA A 45 7.86 -0.69 -14.18
CA ALA A 45 8.31 -1.64 -15.18
C ALA A 45 9.61 -1.20 -15.87
N VAL A 46 9.71 0.08 -16.26
CA VAL A 46 10.94 0.66 -16.83
C VAL A 46 12.08 0.63 -15.82
N TRP A 47 11.79 0.92 -14.55
CA TRP A 47 12.78 0.80 -13.49
C TRP A 47 13.23 -0.66 -13.29
N TYR A 48 12.31 -1.62 -13.29
CA TYR A 48 12.61 -3.04 -13.16
C TYR A 48 13.44 -3.57 -14.34
N SER A 49 13.09 -3.20 -15.57
CA SER A 49 13.82 -3.63 -16.78
C SER A 49 15.25 -3.09 -16.84
N ARG A 50 15.47 -1.82 -16.44
CA ARG A 50 16.80 -1.22 -16.33
C ARG A 50 17.63 -1.80 -15.17
N SER A 51 16.98 -2.38 -14.17
CA SER A 51 17.64 -2.93 -12.98
C SER A 51 17.97 -4.42 -13.10
N ARG A 52 17.44 -5.12 -14.13
CA ARG A 52 17.77 -6.51 -14.40
C ARG A 52 19.19 -6.57 -15.01
N PRO A 53 20.18 -7.19 -14.36
CA PRO A 53 21.49 -7.38 -14.98
C PRO A 53 21.32 -8.24 -16.23
N GLN A 54 21.94 -7.85 -17.35
CA GLN A 54 22.17 -8.79 -18.44
C GLN A 54 23.07 -9.92 -17.89
N ASP A 55 22.73 -11.17 -18.18
CA ASP A 55 23.58 -12.33 -17.85
C ASP A 55 24.99 -12.12 -18.42
N PRO A 56 26.05 -12.30 -17.61
CA PRO A 56 27.42 -12.26 -18.09
C PRO A 56 27.76 -13.62 -18.73
N GLU A 57 27.19 -13.92 -19.90
CA GLU A 57 27.63 -15.09 -20.68
C GLU A 57 27.92 -14.73 -22.14
N ARG A 58 29.12 -14.16 -22.31
CA ARG A 58 30.02 -14.06 -23.49
C ARG A 58 30.89 -12.84 -23.20
N THR A 59 32.11 -12.97 -22.70
CA THR A 59 33.26 -13.43 -23.48
C THR A 59 34.40 -13.74 -22.52
N THR A 60 34.81 -15.00 -22.44
CA THR A 60 36.19 -15.36 -22.07
C THR A 60 37.09 -14.90 -23.21
N GLY A 61 37.83 -13.82 -23.00
CA GLY A 61 38.81 -13.30 -23.96
C GLY A 61 39.86 -12.44 -23.23
N PRO A 62 41.16 -12.60 -23.52
CA PRO A 62 42.24 -12.01 -22.73
C PRO A 62 42.34 -10.50 -22.92
N ALA A 63 42.94 -9.87 -21.91
CA ALA A 63 43.16 -8.43 -21.78
C ALA A 63 43.73 -7.74 -23.04
N ALA A 64 43.02 -6.70 -23.50
CA ALA A 64 43.47 -5.52 -24.27
C ALA A 64 42.16 -4.71 -24.51
N ASP A 65 42.02 -3.40 -24.40
CA ASP A 65 42.89 -2.32 -24.82
C ASP A 65 42.58 -1.03 -24.06
N ALA A 66 43.60 -0.18 -24.02
CA ALA A 66 43.66 1.13 -23.38
C ALA A 66 42.48 2.07 -23.73
N VAL A 67 41.97 2.77 -22.72
CA VAL A 67 41.24 4.02 -22.92
C VAL A 67 42.23 5.03 -23.48
N ALA A 68 42.10 5.32 -24.77
CA ALA A 68 42.90 6.31 -25.48
C ALA A 68 42.66 7.71 -24.91
N GLY A 69 43.74 8.39 -24.53
CA GLY A 69 43.78 9.85 -24.44
C GLY A 69 43.95 10.49 -23.04
N LEU A 70 44.09 9.73 -21.96
CA LEU A 70 44.37 10.34 -20.65
C LEU A 70 45.88 10.30 -20.31
N PRO A 71 46.52 11.45 -20.01
CA PRO A 71 47.90 11.48 -19.55
C PRO A 71 48.07 10.63 -18.28
N ARG A 72 49.04 9.71 -18.33
CA ARG A 72 49.32 8.67 -17.33
C ARG A 72 49.52 9.22 -15.91
N GLU A 73 49.98 10.47 -15.81
CA GLU A 73 50.29 11.18 -14.56
C GLU A 73 49.02 11.58 -13.76
N LEU A 74 47.86 11.79 -14.41
CA LEU A 74 46.64 12.24 -13.72
C LEU A 74 45.79 11.07 -13.17
N GLY A 75 46.04 9.85 -13.66
CA GLY A 75 45.36 8.64 -13.20
C GLY A 75 45.87 8.16 -11.83
N GLU A 76 47.17 8.27 -11.56
CA GLU A 76 47.75 7.83 -10.29
C GLU A 76 47.48 8.80 -9.14
N GLN A 77 47.24 10.09 -9.42
CA GLN A 77 46.96 11.09 -8.38
C GLN A 77 45.53 10.99 -7.83
N TYR A 78 44.59 10.39 -8.57
CA TYR A 78 43.21 10.16 -8.10
C TYR A 78 42.98 8.75 -7.55
N PHE A 79 43.69 7.75 -8.08
CA PHE A 79 43.62 6.37 -7.63
C PHE A 79 44.88 6.03 -6.83
N GLY A 80 44.96 6.57 -5.61
CA GLY A 80 45.94 6.15 -4.62
C GLY A 80 45.88 4.64 -4.35
N PRO A 81 46.92 4.06 -3.73
CA PRO A 81 47.15 2.63 -3.70
C PRO A 81 46.06 1.91 -2.88
N GLY A 82 45.32 1.03 -3.55
CA GLY A 82 44.96 -0.27 -2.95
C GLY A 82 43.89 -0.32 -1.86
N HIS A 83 42.90 0.58 -1.81
CA HIS A 83 41.64 0.30 -1.11
C HIS A 83 40.54 -0.06 -2.11
N SER A 84 40.44 -1.36 -2.37
CA SER A 84 39.25 -2.10 -2.83
C SER A 84 38.46 -1.44 -3.98
N SER A 85 38.91 -1.68 -5.23
CA SER A 85 38.06 -1.68 -6.44
C SER A 85 36.75 -2.47 -6.26
N GLU A 86 36.74 -3.42 -5.30
CA GLU A 86 35.53 -4.10 -4.83
C GLU A 86 34.55 -3.17 -4.10
N ASP A 87 34.98 -2.20 -3.28
CA ASP A 87 34.11 -1.32 -2.49
C ASP A 87 33.33 -0.33 -3.38
N ALA A 88 33.96 0.18 -4.45
CA ALA A 88 33.29 1.03 -5.44
C ALA A 88 32.26 0.22 -6.26
N ARG A 89 32.63 -1.01 -6.67
CA ARG A 89 31.72 -1.95 -7.34
C ARG A 89 30.56 -2.38 -6.42
N GLU A 90 30.81 -2.54 -5.13
CA GLU A 90 29.84 -2.95 -4.12
C GLU A 90 28.90 -1.81 -3.70
N ARG A 91 29.37 -0.55 -3.70
CA ARG A 91 28.52 0.64 -3.55
C ARG A 91 27.60 0.83 -4.76
N CYS A 92 28.06 0.52 -5.97
CA CYS A 92 27.23 0.52 -7.18
C CYS A 92 26.23 -0.66 -7.21
N ARG A 93 26.64 -1.85 -6.75
CA ARG A 93 25.76 -3.03 -6.54
C ARG A 93 24.67 -2.76 -5.50
N ARG A 94 24.98 -2.02 -4.44
CA ARG A 94 24.02 -1.53 -3.44
C ARG A 94 23.00 -0.55 -4.03
N HIS A 95 23.42 0.29 -4.98
CA HIS A 95 22.51 1.22 -5.67
C HIS A 95 21.57 0.51 -6.66
N HIS A 96 22.02 -0.61 -7.26
CA HIS A 96 21.26 -1.44 -8.21
C HIS A 96 20.32 -2.49 -7.59
N ARG A 97 20.42 -2.75 -6.29
CA ARG A 97 19.58 -3.73 -5.56
C ARG A 97 18.54 -3.08 -4.65
N ARG A 98 18.08 -1.86 -4.95
CA ARG A 98 16.90 -1.33 -4.24
C ARG A 98 15.72 -2.21 -4.63
N ALA A 99 15.18 -3.01 -3.71
CA ALA A 99 13.90 -3.67 -3.94
C ALA A 99 12.85 -2.61 -4.34
N PRO A 100 11.84 -2.94 -5.17
CA PRO A 100 10.76 -2.00 -5.46
C PRO A 100 10.19 -1.52 -4.13
N ASN A 101 9.94 -0.20 -4.03
CA ASN A 101 9.45 0.39 -2.79
C ASN A 101 8.13 -0.31 -2.42
N GLN A 102 8.13 -1.07 -1.33
CA GLN A 102 6.97 -1.88 -0.89
C GLN A 102 5.71 -1.01 -0.77
N ALA A 103 5.87 0.24 -0.33
CA ALA A 103 4.78 1.21 -0.28
C ALA A 103 4.19 1.53 -1.66
N LEU A 104 5.02 1.66 -2.71
CA LEU A 104 4.54 1.89 -4.07
C LEU A 104 3.71 0.70 -4.58
N VAL A 105 4.15 -0.53 -4.28
CA VAL A 105 3.40 -1.73 -4.66
C VAL A 105 2.04 -1.77 -3.96
N LEU A 106 1.96 -1.42 -2.67
CA LEU A 106 0.68 -1.33 -1.97
C LEU A 106 -0.23 -0.24 -2.56
N VAL A 107 0.32 0.94 -2.89
CA VAL A 107 -0.43 2.02 -3.55
C VAL A 107 -1.00 1.56 -4.90
N LEU A 108 -0.23 0.80 -5.69
CA LEU A 108 -0.73 0.23 -6.95
C LEU A 108 -1.92 -0.71 -6.74
N ASN A 109 -1.96 -1.47 -5.64
CA ASN A 109 -3.10 -2.33 -5.33
C ASN A 109 -4.34 -1.52 -4.92
N VAL A 110 -4.17 -0.44 -4.15
CA VAL A 110 -5.28 0.50 -3.86
C VAL A 110 -5.80 1.13 -5.15
N LEU A 111 -4.92 1.64 -6.03
CA LEU A 111 -5.34 2.22 -7.30
C LEU A 111 -6.09 1.22 -8.19
N LEU A 112 -5.68 -0.05 -8.19
CA LEU A 112 -6.41 -1.10 -8.89
C LEU A 112 -7.81 -1.32 -8.28
N ALA A 113 -7.92 -1.33 -6.95
CA ALA A 113 -9.21 -1.44 -6.27
C ALA A 113 -10.14 -0.25 -6.58
N ASP A 114 -9.60 0.97 -6.58
CA ASP A 114 -10.35 2.19 -6.89
C ASP A 114 -10.80 2.21 -8.36
N VAL A 115 -10.00 1.66 -9.29
CA VAL A 115 -10.43 1.45 -10.68
C VAL A 115 -11.62 0.49 -10.75
N LEU A 116 -11.59 -0.64 -10.02
CA LEU A 116 -12.74 -1.57 -9.97
C LEU A 116 -14.00 -0.91 -9.42
N GLN A 117 -13.88 -0.15 -8.32
CA GLN A 117 -14.98 0.58 -7.70
C GLN A 117 -15.53 1.68 -8.63
N ALA A 118 -14.66 2.44 -9.29
CA ALA A 118 -15.08 3.46 -10.25
C ALA A 118 -15.78 2.87 -11.47
N CYS A 119 -15.31 1.72 -11.98
CA CYS A 119 -16.01 0.97 -13.03
C CYS A 119 -17.43 0.57 -12.58
N ALA A 120 -17.60 0.15 -11.33
CA ALA A 120 -18.90 -0.23 -10.79
C ALA A 120 -19.91 0.93 -10.82
N PHE A 121 -19.48 2.13 -10.43
CA PHE A 121 -20.33 3.33 -10.47
C PHE A 121 -20.45 3.94 -11.86
N PHE A 122 -19.49 3.71 -12.76
CA PHE A 122 -19.60 4.09 -14.16
C PHE A 122 -20.73 3.33 -14.88
N LEU A 123 -21.01 2.08 -14.50
CA LEU A 123 -22.12 1.28 -15.05
C LEU A 123 -23.50 1.92 -14.86
N ASN A 124 -23.64 2.93 -13.99
CA ASN A 124 -24.85 3.75 -13.90
C ASN A 124 -25.24 4.41 -15.23
N VAL A 125 -24.31 4.56 -16.18
CA VAL A 125 -24.60 5.00 -17.55
C VAL A 125 -25.64 4.12 -18.24
N VAL A 126 -25.67 2.82 -17.94
CA VAL A 126 -26.66 1.87 -18.48
C VAL A 126 -28.06 2.26 -18.01
N TRP A 127 -28.19 2.55 -16.71
CA TRP A 127 -29.46 2.94 -16.10
C TRP A 127 -29.98 4.28 -16.61
N LEU A 128 -29.08 5.21 -16.87
CA LEU A 128 -29.39 6.52 -17.46
C LEU A 128 -29.81 6.41 -18.94
N ALA A 129 -29.20 5.49 -19.69
CA ALA A 129 -29.51 5.27 -21.10
C ALA A 129 -30.83 4.53 -21.30
N GLU A 130 -31.11 3.55 -20.44
CA GLU A 130 -32.33 2.73 -20.53
C GLU A 130 -33.54 3.34 -19.80
N ASP A 131 -33.33 4.41 -19.03
CA ASP A 131 -34.32 5.04 -18.14
C ASP A 131 -34.99 4.05 -17.18
N ARG A 132 -34.24 3.01 -16.78
CA ARG A 132 -34.66 1.98 -15.82
C ARG A 132 -33.46 1.34 -15.12
N ILE A 133 -33.68 0.78 -13.94
CA ILE A 133 -32.74 -0.15 -13.29
C ILE A 133 -33.43 -1.50 -13.17
N THR A 134 -32.82 -2.56 -13.69
CA THR A 134 -33.39 -3.90 -13.69
C THR A 134 -32.37 -4.95 -13.28
N ASP A 135 -32.86 -5.94 -12.56
CA ASP A 135 -32.07 -7.06 -12.07
C ASP A 135 -31.65 -8.06 -13.15
N GLU A 136 -32.41 -8.12 -14.23
CA GLU A 136 -32.17 -9.06 -15.34
C GLU A 136 -30.98 -8.64 -16.20
N SER A 137 -30.55 -7.38 -16.09
CA SER A 137 -29.43 -6.86 -16.87
C SER A 137 -28.10 -7.43 -16.34
N PRO A 138 -27.21 -7.92 -17.22
CA PRO A 138 -25.87 -8.37 -16.80
C PRO A 138 -25.04 -7.23 -16.18
N ALA A 139 -25.37 -5.97 -16.51
CA ALA A 139 -24.76 -4.80 -15.87
C ALA A 139 -25.07 -4.75 -14.37
N CYS A 140 -26.21 -5.27 -13.92
CA CYS A 140 -26.60 -5.31 -12.51
C CYS A 140 -25.69 -6.24 -11.71
N PHE A 141 -25.50 -7.46 -12.21
CA PHE A 141 -24.58 -8.42 -11.61
C PHE A 141 -23.14 -7.88 -11.60
N ALA A 142 -22.67 -7.36 -12.74
CA ALA A 142 -21.33 -6.79 -12.86
C ALA A 142 -21.12 -5.61 -11.90
N GLN A 143 -22.09 -4.72 -11.78
CA GLN A 143 -22.05 -3.58 -10.85
C GLN A 143 -21.98 -4.06 -9.40
N GLY A 144 -22.85 -4.97 -8.99
CA GLY A 144 -22.86 -5.47 -7.61
C GLY A 144 -21.56 -6.17 -7.23
N TRP A 145 -21.02 -7.00 -8.13
CA TRP A 145 -19.75 -7.68 -7.92
C TRP A 145 -18.57 -6.69 -7.85
N LEU A 146 -18.49 -5.73 -8.78
CA LEU A 146 -17.44 -4.72 -8.80
C LEU A 146 -17.48 -3.80 -7.57
N ILE A 147 -18.67 -3.40 -7.09
CA ILE A 147 -18.82 -2.65 -5.83
C ILE A 147 -18.26 -3.47 -4.67
N SER A 148 -18.72 -4.72 -4.51
CA SER A 148 -18.27 -5.59 -3.41
C SER A 148 -16.75 -5.81 -3.44
N THR A 149 -16.18 -6.14 -4.60
CA THR A 149 -14.75 -6.42 -4.74
C THR A 149 -13.89 -5.16 -4.59
N GLY A 150 -14.25 -4.06 -5.26
CA GLY A 150 -13.46 -2.82 -5.27
C GLY A 150 -13.43 -2.15 -3.90
N ASP A 151 -14.59 -1.99 -3.26
CA ASP A 151 -14.73 -1.33 -1.96
C ASP A 151 -13.97 -2.10 -0.86
N LEU A 152 -14.17 -3.42 -0.78
CA LEU A 152 -13.48 -4.25 0.20
C LEU A 152 -11.96 -4.31 -0.05
N ALA A 153 -11.52 -4.42 -1.30
CA ALA A 153 -10.09 -4.38 -1.63
C ALA A 153 -9.46 -3.05 -1.23
N SER A 154 -10.11 -1.92 -1.53
CA SER A 154 -9.61 -0.59 -1.20
C SER A 154 -9.41 -0.45 0.31
N ALA A 155 -10.41 -0.83 1.12
CA ALA A 155 -10.30 -0.82 2.57
C ALA A 155 -9.17 -1.73 3.11
N ILE A 156 -9.05 -2.96 2.56
CA ILE A 156 -7.99 -3.90 2.95
C ILE A 156 -6.61 -3.35 2.67
N PHE A 157 -6.37 -2.82 1.46
CA PHE A 157 -5.05 -2.31 1.08
C PHE A 157 -4.73 -1.00 1.79
N ILE A 158 -5.70 -0.13 2.06
CA ILE A 158 -5.49 1.08 2.88
C ILE A 158 -5.09 0.69 4.31
N ALA A 159 -5.80 -0.25 4.95
CA ALA A 159 -5.43 -0.76 6.27
C ALA A 159 -4.04 -1.42 6.26
N THR A 160 -3.71 -2.15 5.19
CA THR A 160 -2.40 -2.78 5.01
C THR A 160 -1.29 -1.75 4.87
N ILE A 161 -1.51 -0.64 4.14
CA ILE A 161 -0.57 0.49 4.06
C ILE A 161 -0.33 1.08 5.45
N ALA A 162 -1.39 1.31 6.23
CA ALA A 162 -1.29 1.86 7.58
C ALA A 162 -0.45 0.95 8.49
N VAL A 163 -0.72 -0.35 8.50
CA VAL A 163 0.01 -1.35 9.30
C VAL A 163 1.45 -1.49 8.83
N HIS A 164 1.68 -1.58 7.52
CA HIS A 164 3.03 -1.65 6.93
C HIS A 164 3.86 -0.43 7.32
N THR A 165 3.28 0.76 7.21
CA THR A 165 3.91 2.03 7.59
C THR A 165 4.27 2.03 9.07
N TYR A 166 3.35 1.65 9.95
CA TYR A 166 3.62 1.56 11.39
C TYR A 166 4.76 0.56 11.69
N VAL A 167 4.70 -0.65 11.13
CA VAL A 167 5.70 -1.70 11.38
C VAL A 167 7.08 -1.30 10.85
N SER A 168 7.16 -0.72 9.66
CA SER A 168 8.43 -0.34 9.03
C SER A 168 9.02 0.93 9.63
N LEU A 169 8.22 1.95 9.93
CA LEU A 169 8.73 3.25 10.42
C LEU A 169 8.87 3.31 11.94
N VAL A 170 7.94 2.73 12.70
CA VAL A 170 7.96 2.79 14.17
C VAL A 170 8.74 1.62 14.76
N ARG A 171 8.51 0.40 14.27
CA ARG A 171 9.17 -0.79 14.82
C ARG A 171 10.46 -1.17 14.09
N GLY A 172 10.77 -0.54 12.96
CA GLY A 172 11.99 -0.80 12.18
C GLY A 172 12.06 -2.19 11.54
N TYR A 173 10.96 -2.94 11.49
CA TYR A 173 10.95 -4.27 10.88
C TYR A 173 10.88 -4.17 9.36
N THR A 174 11.77 -4.90 8.69
CA THR A 174 11.78 -5.03 7.23
C THR A 174 11.10 -6.34 6.83
N LEU A 175 10.09 -6.26 5.97
CA LEU A 175 9.39 -7.43 5.45
C LEU A 175 10.19 -8.05 4.30
N SER A 176 10.41 -9.37 4.36
CA SER A 176 11.01 -10.09 3.24
C SER A 176 10.08 -10.04 2.01
N CYS A 177 10.67 -10.00 0.81
CA CYS A 177 9.88 -9.89 -0.44
C CYS A 177 8.88 -11.05 -0.61
N ARG A 178 9.26 -12.28 -0.25
CA ARG A 178 8.37 -13.46 -0.37
C ARG A 178 7.14 -13.31 0.51
N VAL A 179 7.32 -12.91 1.77
CA VAL A 179 6.22 -12.70 2.72
C VAL A 179 5.33 -11.56 2.25
N PHE A 180 5.92 -10.46 1.78
CA PHE A 180 5.17 -9.31 1.28
C PHE A 180 4.24 -9.65 0.10
N TYR A 181 4.75 -10.32 -0.95
CA TYR A 181 3.91 -10.74 -2.07
C TYR A 181 2.93 -11.86 -1.69
N GLY A 182 3.30 -12.72 -0.74
CA GLY A 182 2.40 -13.71 -0.16
C GLY A 182 1.19 -13.06 0.53
N ILE A 183 1.41 -12.01 1.31
CA ILE A 183 0.33 -11.23 1.94
C ILE A 183 -0.57 -10.60 0.88
N ILE A 184 -0.02 -9.90 -0.11
CA ILE A 184 -0.82 -9.28 -1.18
C ILE A 184 -1.69 -10.33 -1.90
N SER A 185 -1.10 -11.48 -2.23
CA SER A 185 -1.82 -12.56 -2.91
C SER A 185 -2.95 -13.11 -2.05
N PHE A 186 -2.68 -13.34 -0.76
CA PHE A 186 -3.69 -13.77 0.20
C PHE A 186 -4.84 -12.76 0.35
N LEU A 187 -4.53 -11.47 0.44
CA LEU A 187 -5.53 -10.41 0.57
C LEU A 187 -6.45 -10.34 -0.67
N TRP A 188 -5.90 -10.41 -1.89
CA TRP A 188 -6.72 -10.47 -3.10
C TRP A 188 -7.59 -11.72 -3.14
N LEU A 189 -7.02 -12.89 -2.84
CA LEU A 189 -7.78 -14.14 -2.78
C LEU A 189 -8.92 -14.06 -1.77
N PHE A 190 -8.68 -13.44 -0.61
CA PHE A 190 -9.69 -13.22 0.41
C PHE A 190 -10.83 -12.32 -0.08
N VAL A 191 -10.52 -11.18 -0.70
CA VAL A 191 -11.53 -10.29 -1.30
C VAL A 191 -12.35 -11.02 -2.36
N LEU A 192 -11.66 -11.68 -3.29
CA LEU A 192 -12.33 -12.39 -4.39
C LEU A 192 -13.20 -13.51 -3.85
N LEU A 193 -12.71 -14.28 -2.87
CA LEU A 193 -13.47 -15.31 -2.19
C LEU A 193 -14.74 -14.73 -1.58
N LEU A 194 -14.65 -13.68 -0.75
CA LEU A 194 -15.85 -13.09 -0.12
C LEU A 194 -16.85 -12.56 -1.15
N SER A 195 -16.38 -11.97 -2.25
CA SER A 195 -17.26 -11.46 -3.32
C SER A 195 -18.06 -12.55 -4.04
N VAL A 196 -17.50 -13.76 -4.20
CA VAL A 196 -18.20 -14.88 -4.87
C VAL A 196 -18.85 -15.84 -3.89
N LEU A 197 -18.42 -15.87 -2.63
CA LEU A 197 -18.88 -16.81 -1.62
C LEU A 197 -20.38 -16.66 -1.36
N GLY A 198 -20.89 -15.43 -1.32
CA GLY A 198 -22.32 -15.16 -1.19
C GLY A 198 -23.14 -15.70 -2.36
N VAL A 199 -22.63 -15.57 -3.59
CA VAL A 199 -23.23 -16.16 -4.79
C VAL A 199 -23.25 -17.69 -4.70
N ILE A 200 -22.16 -18.31 -4.24
CA ILE A 200 -22.04 -19.77 -4.11
C ILE A 200 -23.02 -20.30 -3.05
N ILE A 201 -23.02 -19.71 -1.85
CA ILE A 201 -23.85 -20.17 -0.73
C ILE A 201 -25.33 -20.01 -1.04
N SER A 202 -25.72 -18.88 -1.65
CA SER A 202 -27.12 -18.59 -1.99
C SER A 202 -27.60 -19.25 -3.29
N LYS A 203 -26.74 -20.01 -3.99
CA LYS A 203 -26.99 -20.55 -5.34
C LYS A 203 -27.46 -19.44 -6.30
N ASN A 204 -26.71 -18.34 -6.33
CA ASN A 204 -27.03 -17.09 -7.03
C ASN A 204 -28.37 -16.47 -6.60
N GLY A 205 -28.70 -16.58 -5.31
CA GLY A 205 -29.92 -16.04 -4.74
C GLY A 205 -31.21 -16.71 -5.24
N ALA A 206 -31.19 -18.02 -5.45
CA ALA A 206 -32.33 -18.79 -5.98
C ALA A 206 -33.62 -18.63 -5.17
N GLU A 207 -33.52 -18.28 -3.88
CA GLU A 207 -34.66 -18.08 -2.98
C GLU A 207 -35.34 -16.71 -3.16
N TYR A 208 -34.58 -15.66 -3.46
CA TYR A 208 -35.06 -14.27 -3.51
C TYR A 208 -34.88 -13.59 -4.87
N GLY A 209 -34.66 -14.37 -5.94
CA GLY A 209 -34.60 -13.89 -7.31
C GLY A 209 -33.27 -13.21 -7.70
N GLY A 210 -32.17 -13.57 -7.03
CA GLY A 210 -30.83 -13.06 -7.35
C GLY A 210 -30.01 -12.69 -6.10
N PHE A 211 -28.69 -12.89 -6.17
CA PHE A 211 -27.77 -12.44 -5.13
C PHE A 211 -27.34 -10.99 -5.31
N TYR A 212 -26.93 -10.60 -6.53
CA TYR A 212 -26.67 -9.21 -6.91
C TYR A 212 -27.88 -8.66 -7.65
N VAL A 213 -28.57 -7.71 -7.02
CA VAL A 213 -29.88 -7.19 -7.46
C VAL A 213 -29.95 -5.68 -7.19
N ARG A 214 -30.96 -5.01 -7.72
CA ARG A 214 -31.20 -3.59 -7.43
C ARG A 214 -31.39 -3.33 -5.93
N ASP A 215 -30.51 -2.52 -5.37
CA ASP A 215 -30.56 -1.94 -4.04
C ASP A 215 -30.79 -0.43 -4.18
N VAL A 216 -32.06 -0.05 -4.36
CA VAL A 216 -32.51 1.35 -4.57
C VAL A 216 -32.01 1.99 -5.86
N SER A 217 -30.76 2.48 -5.88
CA SER A 217 -30.18 3.33 -6.93
C SER A 217 -29.08 2.66 -7.75
N TRP A 218 -28.55 1.53 -7.30
CA TRP A 218 -27.56 0.73 -8.01
C TRP A 218 -27.81 -0.74 -7.70
N CYS A 219 -27.05 -1.63 -8.33
CA CYS A 219 -27.10 -3.05 -7.99
C CYS A 219 -26.05 -3.42 -6.95
N TRP A 220 -26.46 -4.21 -5.96
CA TRP A 220 -25.60 -4.70 -4.89
C TRP A 220 -26.17 -6.00 -4.29
N ILE A 221 -25.54 -6.52 -3.22
CA ILE A 221 -25.99 -7.73 -2.52
C ILE A 221 -27.47 -7.58 -2.13
N ASN A 222 -28.33 -8.57 -2.32
CA ASN A 222 -29.76 -8.51 -2.01
C ASN A 222 -30.02 -8.14 -0.53
N TYR A 223 -31.03 -7.30 -0.26
CA TYR A 223 -31.36 -6.89 1.12
C TYR A 223 -31.97 -8.04 1.92
N GLU A 224 -32.61 -9.00 1.25
CA GLU A 224 -33.13 -10.22 1.89
C GLU A 224 -32.00 -11.08 2.47
N TYR A 225 -30.76 -10.92 1.97
CA TYR A 225 -29.56 -11.55 2.52
C TYR A 225 -28.84 -10.62 3.51
N GLU A 226 -29.56 -10.00 4.44
CA GLU A 226 -29.01 -9.07 5.44
C GLU A 226 -27.83 -9.66 6.22
N ALA A 227 -27.95 -10.92 6.66
CA ALA A 227 -26.89 -11.61 7.39
C ALA A 227 -25.63 -11.76 6.52
N MET A 228 -25.81 -12.09 5.22
CA MET A 228 -24.66 -12.20 4.31
C MET A 228 -24.03 -10.83 4.04
N ARG A 229 -24.80 -9.74 3.93
CA ARG A 229 -24.25 -8.38 3.83
C ARG A 229 -23.35 -8.06 5.02
N VAL A 230 -23.77 -8.43 6.23
CA VAL A 230 -22.98 -8.24 7.46
C VAL A 230 -21.71 -9.07 7.44
N TYR A 231 -21.81 -10.38 7.21
CA TYR A 231 -20.67 -11.30 7.31
C TYR A 231 -19.67 -11.19 6.16
N LEU A 232 -20.12 -10.87 4.95
CA LEU A 232 -19.27 -10.81 3.76
C LEU A 232 -18.67 -9.41 3.52
N HIS A 233 -19.34 -8.34 3.99
CA HIS A 233 -18.91 -6.97 3.71
C HIS A 233 -18.73 -6.13 4.97
N TYR A 234 -19.81 -5.87 5.73
CA TYR A 234 -19.79 -4.82 6.77
C TYR A 234 -18.87 -5.12 7.97
N ILE A 235 -18.80 -6.37 8.42
CA ILE A 235 -17.94 -6.72 9.55
C ILE A 235 -16.46 -6.49 9.21
N TRP A 236 -16.07 -6.84 7.98
CA TRP A 236 -14.70 -6.68 7.51
C TRP A 236 -14.36 -5.21 7.33
N MET A 237 -15.22 -4.43 6.68
CA MET A 237 -15.05 -2.98 6.55
C MET A 237 -14.84 -2.32 7.92
N THR A 238 -15.68 -2.68 8.90
CA THR A 238 -15.57 -2.14 10.26
C THR A 238 -14.22 -2.49 10.90
N ILE A 239 -13.81 -3.76 10.85
CA ILE A 239 -12.52 -4.21 11.38
C ILE A 239 -11.35 -3.47 10.72
N LEU A 240 -11.36 -3.35 9.39
CA LEU A 240 -10.28 -2.74 8.62
C LEU A 240 -10.16 -1.24 8.88
N ILE A 241 -11.28 -0.52 8.97
CA ILE A 241 -11.30 0.90 9.32
C ILE A 241 -10.72 1.11 10.73
N VAL A 242 -11.12 0.28 11.71
CA VAL A 242 -10.60 0.35 13.08
C VAL A 242 -9.10 0.06 13.11
N VAL A 243 -8.65 -1.03 12.48
CA VAL A 243 -7.23 -1.41 12.42
C VAL A 243 -6.39 -0.34 11.74
N GLY A 244 -6.84 0.17 10.59
CA GLY A 244 -6.16 1.22 9.83
C GLY A 244 -6.07 2.53 10.62
N THR A 245 -7.17 2.94 11.26
CA THR A 245 -7.22 4.16 12.09
C THR A 245 -6.25 4.06 13.27
N VAL A 246 -6.28 2.94 14.01
CA VAL A 246 -5.36 2.72 15.14
C VAL A 246 -3.91 2.75 14.68
N ALA A 247 -3.58 2.08 13.57
CA ALA A 247 -2.21 2.06 13.03
C ALA A 247 -1.72 3.47 12.63
N TYR A 248 -2.56 4.28 11.97
CA TYR A 248 -2.20 5.66 11.62
C TYR A 248 -2.07 6.56 12.85
N VAL A 249 -2.97 6.45 13.83
CA VAL A 249 -2.89 7.21 15.09
C VAL A 249 -1.59 6.89 15.84
N LEU A 250 -1.23 5.61 15.94
CA LEU A 250 0.04 5.21 16.57
C LEU A 250 1.26 5.76 15.83
N THR A 251 1.23 5.75 14.50
CA THR A 251 2.27 6.33 13.66
C THR A 251 2.40 7.83 13.90
N PHE A 252 1.28 8.55 13.92
CA PHE A 252 1.23 9.98 14.21
C PHE A 252 1.81 10.31 15.59
N ILE A 253 1.38 9.59 16.64
CA ILE A 253 1.86 9.79 18.01
C ILE A 253 3.37 9.59 18.09
N HIS A 254 3.92 8.58 17.41
CA HIS A 254 5.35 8.32 17.40
C HIS A 254 6.12 9.51 16.79
N PHE A 255 5.73 9.97 15.60
CA PHE A 255 6.39 11.09 14.93
C PHE A 255 6.24 12.40 15.69
N TYR A 256 5.05 12.67 16.23
CA TYR A 256 4.80 13.87 17.02
C TYR A 256 5.70 13.92 18.28
N ARG A 257 5.83 12.78 18.99
CA ARG A 257 6.70 12.69 20.17
C ARG A 257 8.17 12.83 19.82
N ALA A 258 8.62 12.25 18.71
CA ALA A 258 9.99 12.37 18.24
C ALA A 258 10.37 13.81 17.86
N ASP A 259 9.50 14.51 17.13
CA ASP A 259 9.69 15.94 16.79
C ASP A 259 9.71 16.82 18.04
N LYS A 260 8.80 16.58 18.99
CA LYS A 260 8.80 17.33 20.26
C LYS A 260 10.10 17.14 21.04
N ALA A 261 10.58 15.90 21.18
CA ALA A 261 11.84 15.61 21.87
C ALA A 261 13.06 16.25 21.19
N ALA A 262 13.05 16.39 19.87
CA ALA A 262 14.10 17.07 19.13
C ALA A 262 14.11 18.60 19.32
N ARG A 263 12.97 19.19 19.72
CA ARG A 263 12.82 20.64 19.95
C ARG A 263 13.09 21.06 21.38
N GLU A 264 13.06 20.15 22.35
CA GLU A 264 13.36 20.45 23.75
C GLU A 264 14.89 20.66 23.93
N PRO A 265 15.35 21.82 24.43
CA PRO A 265 16.76 22.06 24.69
C PRO A 265 17.29 21.07 25.75
N HIS A 266 18.44 20.45 25.49
CA HIS A 266 19.13 19.64 26.50
C HIS A 266 19.32 20.47 27.79
N PRO A 267 18.89 19.99 28.97
CA PRO A 267 19.19 20.67 30.21
C PRO A 267 20.72 20.70 30.41
N PRO A 268 21.29 21.83 30.90
CA PRO A 268 22.73 21.91 31.13
C PRO A 268 23.16 20.78 32.07
N ALA A 269 24.18 20.04 31.66
CA ALA A 269 24.80 19.01 32.47
C ALA A 269 25.12 19.58 33.85
N LYS A 270 24.59 18.97 34.90
CA LYS A 270 25.01 19.27 36.27
C LYS A 270 26.50 18.94 36.33
N SER A 271 27.34 19.98 36.38
CA SER A 271 28.73 19.87 36.78
C SER A 271 28.76 19.15 38.12
N ALA A 272 29.40 17.97 38.14
CA ALA A 272 29.78 17.31 39.37
C ALA A 272 30.71 18.27 40.12
N ASP A 273 30.19 18.93 41.15
CA ASP A 273 30.99 19.63 42.14
C ASP A 273 31.47 18.58 43.13
N GLU A 274 32.55 17.89 42.75
CA GLU A 274 33.30 17.00 43.63
C GLU A 274 34.23 17.90 44.46
N GLY A 275 33.63 18.51 45.49
CA GLY A 275 34.32 19.33 46.48
C GLY A 275 35.28 18.49 47.32
N SER A 276 36.50 18.32 46.81
CA SER A 276 37.67 17.86 47.54
C SER A 276 38.02 18.84 48.66
N ASN A 277 37.61 18.54 49.89
CA ASN A 277 38.15 19.14 51.11
C ASN A 277 38.59 18.01 52.07
N SER A 278 39.87 17.67 52.02
CA SER A 278 40.57 17.02 53.13
C SER A 278 41.98 17.56 53.17
N SER A 279 42.15 18.54 54.06
CA SER A 279 43.42 19.18 54.39
C SER A 279 44.32 18.21 55.15
N VAL A 280 45.55 18.09 54.65
CA VAL A 280 46.82 18.17 55.41
C VAL A 280 46.94 17.35 56.71
N LEU A 281 47.76 16.28 56.67
CA LEU A 281 48.85 16.11 57.64
C LEU A 281 49.93 15.13 57.14
N SER A 282 51.16 15.52 57.43
CA SER A 282 52.48 15.14 56.89
C SER A 282 52.94 13.69 57.07
N PRO A 283 53.98 13.28 56.31
CA PRO A 283 54.61 11.95 56.41
C PRO A 283 55.62 11.90 57.56
N THR A 284 55.98 10.67 57.96
CA THR A 284 57.29 10.19 58.50
C THR A 284 57.10 9.32 59.74
N SER A 285 57.24 7.99 59.58
CA SER A 285 57.72 7.12 60.65
C SER A 285 58.21 5.78 60.08
N MET A 286 59.35 5.35 60.61
CA MET A 286 59.99 4.04 60.55
C MET A 286 60.85 3.68 59.34
N ALA A 287 62.14 3.99 59.48
CA ALA A 287 63.21 3.04 59.20
C ALA A 287 64.25 3.10 60.34
N THR A 288 64.50 1.98 60.99
CA THR A 288 65.72 1.72 61.78
C THR A 288 66.11 0.26 61.59
N PRO A 289 67.39 -0.02 61.24
CA PRO A 289 67.97 -1.34 61.42
C PRO A 289 68.92 -1.35 62.64
N SER A 290 68.84 -2.42 63.43
CA SER A 290 69.85 -3.07 64.29
C SER A 290 69.22 -3.55 65.60
#